data_AF-A0A518K9D3-F1
#
_entry.id   AF-A0A518K9D3-F1
#
_cell.length_a   1.000
_cell.length_b   1.000
_cell.length_c   1.000
_cell.angle_alpha   90.00
_cell.angle_beta   90.00
_cell.angle_gamma   90.00
#
_symmetry.space_group_name_H-M   'P 1'
#
loop_
_entity.id
_entity.type
_entity.pdbx_description
1 polymer ?
#
loop_
_entity_poly.entity_id
_entity_poly.type
_entity_poly.pdbx_seq_one_letter_code
_entity_poly.pdbx_strand_id
1 'polypeptide(L)'
;MWKVFWAKSLAFVGNLPTNLILPKSKVRVECESEEVSEWAPALPASCPLHIDVAIGTVTEDPSLSHTTFYSIRLTSLLAAVLAFGVAPCDALIVKTWNGAGTPALINTTPPVDDPGSHNLPTNKTGIYLGDNLFLTAYHADTATSGSVEIAGGTFPIIPGSATNLANPSTFGSTRRTSNGSLNISSDLRLYRVGVDTTTGLSPEELDPEIRRLTLASRLPNTSSEQLTIFGKGRIRTLNDANDTNGQFYYNSSGSVLNDPADWPTSSYRGFGFTNSPVSPTPWQWGTNQRSSTTPNGVVRVSQNMLMEGSFLDTIGFAIRFDENGLPDEAQGVAGDSGGPVFWKDGDEWVLAGLMHGIYFGNGQPSVLSLFGGFTGISDLSYSTYASQIDDARTTFSKMGDIDLDGQVTGGIVNGVATGDLGILVDNWLSSSVDVNVHSWMKGDLNLDGNVDLGDFVLMREALGGSISSSAFAQLVSAVAIPEPSALALAASTVLVAMRRRRR
;
A
#
# COMPACT_ATOMS: atom_id res chain seq x y z
N MET A 1 14.29 57.27 -33.84
CA MET A 1 14.88 56.30 -34.80
C MET A 1 14.37 54.92 -34.41
N TRP A 2 13.29 54.44 -35.04
CA TRP A 2 12.57 53.23 -34.61
C TRP A 2 13.18 51.99 -35.28
N LYS A 3 13.59 50.99 -34.48
CA LYS A 3 13.91 49.64 -34.98
C LYS A 3 12.73 48.72 -34.65
N VAL A 4 12.06 48.24 -35.69
CA VAL A 4 11.06 47.18 -35.61
C VAL A 4 11.78 45.85 -35.84
N PHE A 5 11.72 44.93 -34.88
CA PHE A 5 12.13 43.54 -35.09
C PHE A 5 10.92 42.72 -35.55
N TRP A 6 11.06 42.05 -36.69
CA TRP A 6 10.16 40.99 -37.14
C TRP A 6 10.81 39.65 -36.84
N ALA A 7 10.15 38.79 -36.07
CA ALA A 7 10.52 37.38 -35.96
C ALA A 7 9.74 36.58 -37.02
N LYS A 8 10.47 35.79 -37.82
CA LYS A 8 9.92 34.86 -38.83
C LYS A 8 9.38 33.60 -38.13
N SER A 9 8.14 33.24 -38.41
CA SER A 9 7.57 31.93 -38.07
C SER A 9 8.14 30.84 -38.99
N LEU A 10 8.58 29.73 -38.39
CA LEU A 10 8.88 28.48 -39.10
C LEU A 10 7.57 27.86 -39.61
N ALA A 11 7.54 27.49 -40.89
CA ALA A 11 6.43 26.76 -41.51
C ALA A 11 6.59 25.26 -41.27
N PHE A 12 5.58 24.63 -40.68
CA PHE A 12 5.40 23.17 -40.71
C PHE A 12 4.42 22.85 -41.85
N VAL A 13 4.88 22.09 -42.84
CA VAL A 13 4.04 21.60 -43.95
C VAL A 13 3.50 20.24 -43.55
N GLY A 14 2.20 20.17 -43.28
CA GLY A 14 1.44 18.94 -43.10
C GLY A 14 -0.01 19.20 -43.46
N ASN A 15 -0.51 18.53 -44.49
CA ASN A 15 -1.85 18.73 -45.04
C ASN A 15 -2.94 18.43 -44.01
N LEU A 16 -3.73 19.47 -43.66
CA LEU A 16 -5.04 19.34 -43.01
C LEU A 16 -6.08 20.16 -43.80
N PRO A 17 -7.36 19.76 -43.80
CA PRO A 17 -8.37 20.38 -44.65
C PRO A 17 -8.65 21.82 -44.20
N THR A 18 -8.79 22.69 -45.20
CA THR A 18 -9.21 24.08 -45.10
C THR A 18 -10.54 24.22 -44.38
N ASN A 19 -10.52 24.75 -43.15
CA ASN A 19 -11.40 25.80 -42.61
C ASN A 19 -11.31 25.84 -41.08
N LEU A 20 -10.29 26.53 -40.55
CA LEU A 20 -10.31 26.99 -39.16
C LEU A 20 -9.64 28.38 -39.10
N ILE A 21 -10.46 29.42 -38.95
CA ILE A 21 -9.99 30.79 -38.73
C ILE A 21 -9.95 31.00 -37.22
N LEU A 22 -8.75 31.09 -36.64
CA LEU A 22 -8.57 31.48 -35.24
C LEU A 22 -8.45 33.02 -35.14
N PRO A 23 -9.03 33.65 -34.10
CA PRO A 23 -8.96 35.10 -33.94
C PRO A 23 -7.56 35.53 -33.48
N LYS A 24 -7.06 36.65 -34.03
CA LYS A 24 -5.81 37.28 -33.61
C LYS A 24 -5.99 37.96 -32.25
N SER A 25 -5.29 37.51 -31.22
CA SER A 25 -5.14 38.28 -29.98
C SER A 25 -4.03 39.33 -30.11
N LYS A 26 -4.30 40.58 -29.73
CA LYS A 26 -3.29 41.63 -29.54
C LYS A 26 -2.85 41.64 -28.09
N VAL A 27 -1.54 41.64 -27.85
CA VAL A 27 -0.95 41.90 -26.53
C VAL A 27 -0.57 43.38 -26.47
N ARG A 28 -1.07 44.10 -25.46
CA ARG A 28 -0.67 45.48 -25.15
C ARG A 28 0.07 45.45 -23.83
N VAL A 29 1.26 46.04 -23.80
CA VAL A 29 2.06 46.23 -22.58
C VAL A 29 2.08 47.73 -22.31
N GLU A 30 1.55 48.15 -21.16
CA GLU A 30 1.69 49.50 -20.64
C GLU A 30 2.46 49.43 -19.33
N CYS A 31 3.41 50.36 -19.13
CA CYS A 31 4.09 50.58 -17.87
C CYS A 31 3.69 51.97 -17.40
N GLU A 32 3.06 52.07 -16.23
CA GLU A 32 2.91 53.34 -15.52
C GLU A 32 4.18 53.62 -14.73
N SER A 33 4.72 54.83 -14.86
CA SER A 33 5.76 55.36 -13.99
C SER A 33 5.18 56.54 -13.22
N GLU A 34 5.04 56.41 -11.90
CA GLU A 34 4.88 57.57 -11.02
C GLU A 34 6.25 58.22 -10.76
N GLU A 35 6.26 59.55 -10.78
CA GLU A 35 7.41 60.40 -10.44
C GLU A 35 7.74 60.30 -8.94
N VAL A 36 8.98 59.92 -8.59
CA VAL A 36 9.60 60.33 -7.32
C VAL A 36 11.08 60.68 -7.55
N SER A 37 11.46 61.83 -7.00
CA SER A 37 12.74 62.52 -7.12
C SER A 37 13.87 61.96 -6.25
N GLU A 38 15.06 61.86 -6.86
CA GLU A 38 16.39 62.26 -6.39
C GLU A 38 17.02 61.66 -5.08
N TRP A 39 18.25 61.14 -5.23
CA TRP A 39 19.30 60.70 -4.24
C TRP A 39 19.39 59.21 -3.81
N ALA A 40 20.18 58.43 -4.59
CA ALA A 40 21.13 57.30 -4.31
C ALA A 40 20.88 56.20 -3.23
N PRO A 41 21.60 55.04 -3.24
CA PRO A 41 22.07 54.16 -4.33
C PRO A 41 21.59 52.67 -4.17
N ALA A 42 21.65 51.93 -5.29
CA ALA A 42 21.61 50.45 -5.43
C ALA A 42 20.57 49.63 -4.62
N LEU A 43 19.53 49.14 -5.32
CA LEU A 43 18.64 48.05 -4.87
C LEU A 43 18.52 46.94 -5.94
N PRO A 44 18.16 45.70 -5.53
CA PRO A 44 18.57 44.46 -6.20
C PRO A 44 17.65 44.02 -7.35
N ALA A 45 18.19 43.12 -8.17
CA ALA A 45 17.52 42.46 -9.28
C ALA A 45 16.42 41.50 -8.79
N SER A 46 15.17 41.97 -8.74
CA SER A 46 13.97 41.13 -8.90
C SER A 46 12.71 42.00 -8.92
N CYS A 47 12.23 42.37 -10.12
CA CYS A 47 10.82 42.73 -10.31
C CYS A 47 10.05 41.44 -10.63
N PRO A 48 9.00 41.06 -9.88
CA PRO A 48 8.12 39.98 -10.29
C PRO A 48 7.26 40.48 -11.46
N LEU A 49 7.40 39.82 -12.61
CA LEU A 49 6.51 40.00 -13.75
C LEU A 49 5.14 39.41 -13.40
N HIS A 50 4.14 40.25 -13.17
CA HIS A 50 2.74 39.83 -13.14
C HIS A 50 2.21 39.80 -14.57
N ILE A 51 1.92 38.60 -15.09
CA ILE A 51 1.19 38.40 -16.35
C ILE A 51 -0.27 38.09 -15.96
N ASP A 52 -1.15 39.08 -16.09
CA ASP A 52 -2.59 38.81 -16.05
C ASP A 52 -3.06 38.38 -17.45
N VAL A 53 -3.36 37.08 -17.58
CA VAL A 53 -4.02 36.54 -18.77
C VAL A 53 -5.52 36.72 -18.60
N ALA A 54 -6.07 37.78 -19.20
CA ALA A 54 -7.51 37.89 -19.37
C ALA A 54 -7.98 36.84 -20.38
N ILE A 55 -8.51 35.72 -19.90
CA ILE A 55 -9.22 34.75 -20.74
C ILE A 55 -10.56 35.39 -21.08
N GLY A 56 -10.72 35.82 -22.34
CA GLY A 56 -12.00 36.29 -22.84
C GLY A 56 -13.05 35.19 -22.66
N THR A 57 -14.16 35.53 -22.01
CA THR A 57 -15.36 34.69 -21.96
C THR A 57 -15.77 34.34 -23.38
N VAL A 58 -15.74 33.05 -23.71
CA VAL A 58 -16.29 32.54 -24.98
C VAL A 58 -17.80 32.65 -24.88
N THR A 59 -18.38 33.58 -25.64
CA THR A 59 -19.82 33.60 -25.90
C THR A 59 -20.20 32.35 -26.67
N GLU A 60 -21.08 31.54 -26.10
CA GLU A 60 -21.65 30.34 -26.71
C GLU A 60 -22.32 30.69 -28.04
N ASP A 61 -22.02 29.93 -29.10
CA ASP A 61 -22.76 29.95 -30.35
C ASP A 61 -23.92 28.93 -30.23
N PRO A 62 -25.19 29.37 -30.15
CA PRO A 62 -26.33 28.50 -29.92
C PRO A 62 -26.69 27.63 -31.15
N SER A 63 -25.91 27.66 -32.24
CA SER A 63 -26.22 26.94 -33.47
C SER A 63 -25.61 25.53 -33.58
N LEU A 64 -24.82 25.07 -32.60
CA LEU A 64 -24.21 23.73 -32.63
C LEU A 64 -24.98 22.72 -31.77
N SER A 65 -25.49 21.66 -32.40
CA SER A 65 -26.27 20.63 -31.72
C SER A 65 -25.44 19.86 -30.67
N HIS A 66 -26.02 19.70 -29.48
CA HIS A 66 -25.44 19.06 -28.29
C HIS A 66 -24.85 17.65 -28.53
N THR A 67 -25.23 16.96 -29.61
CA THR A 67 -24.80 15.58 -29.92
C THR A 67 -23.39 15.48 -30.50
N THR A 68 -22.87 16.54 -31.13
CA THR A 68 -21.55 16.48 -31.80
C THR A 68 -20.39 16.68 -30.82
N PHE A 69 -20.60 17.46 -29.74
CA PHE A 69 -19.58 17.71 -28.72
C PHE A 69 -19.38 16.56 -27.73
N TYR A 70 -20.43 15.77 -27.45
CA TYR A 70 -20.30 14.58 -26.60
C TYR A 70 -19.54 13.44 -27.29
N SER A 71 -19.71 13.28 -28.61
CA SER A 71 -19.16 12.15 -29.36
C SER A 71 -17.63 12.22 -29.53
N ILE A 72 -17.06 13.43 -29.67
CA ILE A 72 -15.61 13.64 -29.82
C ILE A 72 -14.88 13.54 -28.47
N ARG A 73 -15.52 13.96 -27.36
CA ARG A 73 -14.94 13.82 -26.01
C ARG A 73 -14.99 12.39 -25.50
N LEU A 74 -16.04 11.63 -25.82
CA LEU A 74 -16.15 10.24 -25.37
C LEU A 74 -15.18 9.30 -26.12
N THR A 75 -14.92 9.51 -27.41
CA THR A 75 -13.97 8.69 -28.17
C THR A 75 -12.50 9.01 -27.87
N SER A 76 -12.15 10.26 -27.54
CA SER A 76 -10.79 10.61 -27.12
C SER A 76 -10.48 10.21 -25.66
N LEU A 77 -11.49 10.15 -24.79
CA LEU A 77 -11.33 9.60 -23.43
C LEU A 77 -11.22 8.06 -23.44
N LEU A 78 -11.99 7.36 -24.28
CA LEU A 78 -11.93 5.90 -24.39
C LEU A 78 -10.63 5.40 -25.04
N ALA A 79 -10.07 6.16 -26.00
CA ALA A 79 -8.78 5.84 -26.62
C ALA A 79 -7.58 6.14 -25.70
N ALA A 80 -7.68 7.13 -24.80
CA ALA A 80 -6.68 7.34 -23.75
C ALA A 80 -6.74 6.23 -22.69
N VAL A 81 -7.94 5.82 -22.25
CA VAL A 81 -8.10 4.75 -21.25
C VAL A 81 -7.66 3.37 -21.78
N LEU A 82 -7.80 3.10 -23.08
CA LEU A 82 -7.33 1.84 -23.69
C LEU A 82 -5.83 1.82 -24.04
N ALA A 83 -5.13 2.97 -24.05
CA ALA A 83 -3.68 3.04 -24.29
C ALA A 83 -2.85 3.08 -22.99
N PHE A 84 -3.47 3.36 -21.85
CA PHE A 84 -2.87 3.26 -20.52
C PHE A 84 -3.39 2.02 -19.78
N GLY A 85 -3.23 0.84 -20.40
CA GLY A 85 -3.30 -0.40 -19.63
C GLY A 85 -2.24 -0.35 -18.54
N VAL A 86 -2.64 0.03 -17.33
CA VAL A 86 -1.80 0.00 -16.14
C VAL A 86 -1.63 -1.48 -15.82
N ALA A 87 -0.61 -2.10 -16.41
CA ALA A 87 -0.15 -3.38 -15.93
C ALA A 87 0.45 -3.13 -14.53
N PRO A 88 -0.03 -3.80 -13.47
CA PRO A 88 0.66 -3.79 -12.20
C PRO A 88 2.08 -4.31 -12.45
N CYS A 89 3.09 -3.57 -12.02
CA CYS A 89 4.48 -3.84 -12.36
C CYS A 89 5.32 -3.55 -11.14
N ASP A 90 5.90 -4.60 -10.55
CA ASP A 90 6.53 -4.67 -9.21
C ASP A 90 8.05 -4.42 -9.22
N ALA A 91 8.81 -3.86 -8.20
CA ALA A 91 10.32 -3.76 -8.11
C ALA A 91 10.99 -3.06 -6.91
N LEU A 92 12.07 -3.61 -6.27
CA LEU A 92 13.02 -2.97 -5.30
C LEU A 92 14.46 -2.94 -5.82
N ILE A 93 15.25 -1.90 -5.48
CA ILE A 93 16.70 -1.87 -5.76
C ILE A 93 17.50 -1.74 -4.47
N VAL A 94 18.50 -2.61 -4.34
CA VAL A 94 19.41 -2.69 -3.20
C VAL A 94 20.83 -2.45 -3.67
N LYS A 95 21.51 -1.48 -3.06
CA LYS A 95 22.94 -1.23 -3.21
C LYS A 95 23.67 -2.03 -2.14
N THR A 96 24.05 -3.25 -2.48
CA THR A 96 25.05 -4.01 -1.73
C THR A 96 26.42 -3.81 -2.40
N TRP A 97 27.27 -2.92 -1.88
CA TRP A 97 28.62 -2.76 -2.43
C TRP A 97 29.68 -2.57 -1.34
N ASN A 98 30.36 -3.67 -1.00
CA ASN A 98 31.43 -3.72 0.00
C ASN A 98 32.84 -3.92 -0.61
N GLY A 99 33.11 -3.40 -1.81
CA GLY A 99 34.44 -3.42 -2.44
C GLY A 99 34.51 -4.19 -3.77
N ALA A 100 35.71 -4.57 -4.21
CA ALA A 100 35.92 -5.28 -5.48
C ALA A 100 35.31 -6.71 -5.43
N GLY A 101 34.33 -6.99 -6.31
CA GLY A 101 33.66 -8.28 -6.43
C GLY A 101 32.30 -8.16 -7.14
N THR A 102 31.71 -9.30 -7.56
CA THR A 102 30.33 -9.33 -8.11
C THR A 102 29.35 -9.05 -6.97
N PRO A 103 28.61 -7.93 -6.97
CA PRO A 103 27.67 -7.63 -5.90
C PRO A 103 26.56 -8.67 -5.89
N ALA A 104 26.07 -9.03 -4.68
CA ALA A 104 24.83 -9.79 -4.58
C ALA A 104 23.72 -8.95 -5.20
N LEU A 105 23.22 -9.35 -6.38
CA LEU A 105 22.27 -8.56 -7.16
C LEU A 105 21.06 -8.10 -6.34
N ILE A 106 20.67 -8.91 -5.36
CA ILE A 106 19.51 -8.77 -4.48
C ILE A 106 19.80 -9.41 -3.11
N ASN A 107 19.22 -8.87 -2.04
CA ASN A 107 19.14 -9.55 -0.75
C ASN A 107 17.78 -10.25 -0.65
N THR A 108 17.74 -11.57 -0.85
CA THR A 108 16.50 -12.38 -0.81
C THR A 108 16.38 -13.28 0.41
N THR A 109 17.49 -13.47 1.15
CA THR A 109 17.46 -14.11 2.46
C THR A 109 17.14 -13.04 3.50
N PRO A 110 16.11 -13.20 4.35
CA PRO A 110 15.77 -12.22 5.38
C PRO A 110 16.97 -11.78 6.23
N PRO A 111 16.97 -10.54 6.77
CA PRO A 111 17.96 -10.12 7.75
C PRO A 111 17.99 -11.08 8.95
N VAL A 112 19.18 -11.26 9.56
CA VAL A 112 19.34 -12.10 10.77
C VAL A 112 18.45 -11.60 11.92
N ASP A 113 18.33 -10.29 12.05
CA ASP A 113 17.40 -9.64 12.96
C ASP A 113 16.11 -9.33 12.18
N ASP A 114 15.23 -10.34 12.07
CA ASP A 114 14.10 -10.32 11.15
C ASP A 114 12.97 -9.37 11.64
N PRO A 115 12.64 -8.32 10.88
CA PRO A 115 11.54 -7.43 11.21
C PRO A 115 10.14 -8.05 11.02
N GLY A 116 10.00 -9.12 10.25
CA GLY A 116 8.71 -9.75 9.98
C GLY A 116 8.61 -10.37 8.58
N SER A 117 9.69 -10.98 8.08
CA SER A 117 9.72 -11.56 6.74
C SER A 117 8.75 -12.74 6.58
N HIS A 118 8.42 -13.44 7.66
CA HIS A 118 7.42 -14.51 7.69
C HIS A 118 5.99 -14.01 7.40
N ASN A 119 5.71 -12.73 7.66
CA ASN A 119 4.42 -12.10 7.39
C ASN A 119 4.26 -11.71 5.90
N LEU A 120 5.28 -11.90 5.06
CA LEU A 120 5.29 -11.48 3.67
C LEU A 120 4.68 -12.55 2.75
N PRO A 121 3.74 -12.18 1.86
CA PRO A 121 3.09 -13.14 1.00
C PRO A 121 3.92 -13.51 -0.26
N THR A 122 3.90 -14.77 -0.67
CA THR A 122 4.61 -15.25 -1.87
C THR A 122 3.93 -14.88 -3.18
N ASN A 123 2.64 -14.51 -3.18
CA ASN A 123 1.88 -14.23 -4.40
C ASN A 123 1.35 -12.79 -4.56
N LYS A 124 1.55 -11.89 -3.57
CA LYS A 124 1.09 -10.49 -3.60
C LYS A 124 2.13 -9.50 -3.08
N THR A 125 1.88 -8.20 -3.22
CA THR A 125 2.54 -7.12 -2.47
C THR A 125 1.63 -6.67 -1.32
N GLY A 126 2.23 -6.34 -0.18
CA GLY A 126 1.51 -6.10 1.08
C GLY A 126 2.14 -6.89 2.22
N ILE A 127 1.51 -6.83 3.38
CA ILE A 127 1.99 -7.44 4.62
C ILE A 127 0.82 -7.96 5.43
N TYR A 128 0.97 -9.16 6.00
CA TYR A 128 0.04 -9.68 7.00
C TYR A 128 0.32 -9.05 8.36
N LEU A 129 -0.69 -8.45 8.98
CA LEU A 129 -0.56 -7.73 10.25
C LEU A 129 -0.75 -8.59 11.49
N GLY A 130 -1.10 -9.87 11.31
CA GLY A 130 -1.73 -10.71 12.32
C GLY A 130 -3.24 -10.48 12.40
N ASP A 131 -3.91 -11.29 13.20
CA ASP A 131 -5.36 -11.20 13.46
C ASP A 131 -6.19 -11.26 12.17
N ASN A 132 -5.79 -12.09 11.20
CA ASN A 132 -6.45 -12.26 9.91
C ASN A 132 -6.53 -10.96 9.09
N LEU A 133 -5.62 -9.99 9.30
CA LEU A 133 -5.58 -8.74 8.54
C LEU A 133 -4.41 -8.68 7.58
N PHE A 134 -4.71 -8.27 6.34
CA PHE A 134 -3.71 -8.01 5.31
C PHE A 134 -3.78 -6.53 4.90
N LEU A 135 -2.63 -5.85 4.89
CA LEU A 135 -2.50 -4.43 4.51
C LEU A 135 -1.69 -4.31 3.22
N THR A 136 -2.17 -3.48 2.28
CA THR A 136 -1.46 -3.15 1.04
C THR A 136 -1.76 -1.73 0.57
N ALA A 137 -1.09 -1.30 -0.50
CA ALA A 137 -1.41 -0.06 -1.19
C ALA A 137 -2.65 -0.25 -2.08
N TYR A 138 -3.61 0.67 -2.02
CA TYR A 138 -4.87 0.58 -2.76
C TYR A 138 -4.66 0.49 -4.28
N HIS A 139 -3.71 1.22 -4.85
CA HIS A 139 -3.43 1.12 -6.28
C HIS A 139 -2.64 -0.14 -6.70
N ALA A 140 -2.01 -0.82 -5.74
CA ALA A 140 -1.40 -2.13 -5.97
C ALA A 140 -2.45 -3.26 -5.89
N ASP A 141 -3.70 -2.91 -5.55
CA ASP A 141 -4.79 -3.85 -5.36
C ASP A 141 -5.24 -4.50 -6.67
N THR A 142 -4.73 -5.69 -6.91
CA THR A 142 -5.36 -6.70 -7.79
C THR A 142 -6.12 -7.76 -6.99
N ALA A 143 -6.31 -7.52 -5.69
CA ALA A 143 -6.66 -8.42 -4.60
C ALA A 143 -8.08 -8.23 -4.04
N THR A 144 -9.00 -7.54 -4.73
CA THR A 144 -10.43 -7.55 -4.34
C THR A 144 -11.07 -8.95 -4.37
N SER A 145 -10.35 -9.94 -4.89
CA SER A 145 -10.68 -11.36 -4.87
C SER A 145 -9.40 -12.22 -4.88
N GLY A 146 -9.54 -13.50 -4.54
CA GLY A 146 -8.45 -14.49 -4.58
C GLY A 146 -7.94 -14.86 -3.19
N SER A 147 -6.66 -15.21 -3.10
CA SER A 147 -6.00 -15.66 -1.87
C SER A 147 -4.65 -14.99 -1.67
N VAL A 148 -4.22 -14.90 -0.42
CA VAL A 148 -2.87 -14.53 -0.01
C VAL A 148 -2.13 -15.82 0.33
N GLU A 149 -0.93 -16.02 -0.22
CA GLU A 149 -0.08 -17.17 0.12
C GLU A 149 0.99 -16.74 1.12
N ILE A 150 1.00 -17.32 2.33
CA ILE A 150 1.93 -16.94 3.42
C ILE A 150 2.42 -18.23 4.08
N ALA A 151 3.72 -18.35 4.34
CA ALA A 151 4.32 -19.55 4.95
C ALA A 151 3.89 -20.89 4.30
N GLY A 152 3.65 -20.88 2.99
CA GLY A 152 3.20 -22.06 2.23
C GLY A 152 1.70 -22.39 2.35
N GLY A 153 0.95 -21.69 3.20
CA GLY A 153 -0.51 -21.74 3.26
C GLY A 153 -1.17 -20.84 2.21
N THR A 154 -2.44 -21.11 1.91
CA THR A 154 -3.27 -20.32 0.99
C THR A 154 -4.53 -19.84 1.70
N PHE A 155 -4.58 -18.54 1.98
CA PHE A 155 -5.62 -17.88 2.78
C PHE A 155 -6.55 -17.07 1.87
N PRO A 156 -7.84 -17.43 1.73
CA PRO A 156 -8.75 -16.69 0.87
C PRO A 156 -8.98 -15.28 1.42
N ILE A 157 -9.07 -14.28 0.56
CA ILE A 157 -9.51 -12.94 0.94
C ILE A 157 -11.02 -12.99 1.13
N ILE A 158 -11.50 -12.53 2.28
CA ILE A 158 -12.94 -12.53 2.58
C ILE A 158 -13.65 -11.54 1.67
N PRO A 159 -14.62 -11.98 0.85
CA PRO A 159 -15.40 -11.09 0.00
C PRO A 159 -16.05 -9.94 0.80
N GLY A 160 -15.92 -8.71 0.31
CA GLY A 160 -16.52 -7.54 0.96
C GLY A 160 -15.79 -7.00 2.19
N SER A 161 -14.71 -7.65 2.64
CA SER A 161 -13.90 -7.16 3.78
C SER A 161 -12.97 -5.99 3.44
N ALA A 162 -12.83 -5.66 2.15
CA ALA A 162 -11.92 -4.63 1.68
C ALA A 162 -12.30 -3.25 2.24
N THR A 163 -11.40 -2.65 3.03
CA THR A 163 -11.61 -1.35 3.66
C THR A 163 -10.48 -0.40 3.29
N ASN A 164 -10.80 0.73 2.67
CA ASN A 164 -9.82 1.80 2.46
C ASN A 164 -9.68 2.60 3.74
N LEU A 165 -8.45 2.83 4.19
CA LEU A 165 -8.23 3.72 5.33
C LEU A 165 -8.52 5.16 4.92
N ALA A 166 -9.18 5.91 5.79
CA ALA A 166 -9.46 7.31 5.58
C ALA A 166 -8.25 8.18 5.93
N ASN A 167 -8.05 9.25 5.16
CA ASN A 167 -7.21 10.37 5.57
C ASN A 167 -7.91 11.20 6.66
N PRO A 168 -7.14 11.90 7.52
CA PRO A 168 -7.72 12.90 8.42
C PRO A 168 -8.38 14.03 7.62
N SER A 169 -9.46 14.61 8.15
CA SER A 169 -10.18 15.70 7.50
C SER A 169 -9.39 17.02 7.41
N THR A 170 -8.25 17.16 8.11
CA THR A 170 -7.57 18.45 8.32
C THR A 170 -6.08 18.48 7.97
N PHE A 171 -5.53 17.54 7.20
CA PHE A 171 -4.12 17.62 6.82
C PHE A 171 -3.85 18.81 5.89
N GLY A 172 -2.98 19.73 6.30
CA GLY A 172 -2.51 20.82 5.43
C GLY A 172 -3.57 21.85 5.03
N SER A 173 -4.55 22.14 5.90
CA SER A 173 -5.72 23.03 5.71
C SER A 173 -5.44 24.45 5.13
N THR A 174 -4.20 24.81 4.84
CA THR A 174 -3.75 26.08 4.25
C THR A 174 -3.14 25.98 2.84
N ARG A 175 -2.88 24.78 2.29
CA ARG A 175 -2.45 24.63 0.89
C ARG A 175 -3.39 23.66 0.18
N ARG A 176 -4.53 24.21 -0.28
CA ARG A 176 -5.25 23.63 -1.41
C ARG A 176 -4.26 23.51 -2.56
N THR A 177 -3.98 22.30 -3.01
CA THR A 177 -3.35 22.14 -4.31
C THR A 177 -4.33 22.62 -5.37
N SER A 178 -3.82 22.90 -6.57
CA SER A 178 -4.61 23.46 -7.67
C SER A 178 -5.80 22.58 -8.10
N ASN A 179 -5.95 21.36 -7.55
CA ASN A 179 -6.95 20.37 -7.94
C ASN A 179 -8.00 20.00 -6.87
N GLY A 180 -8.02 20.64 -5.69
CA GLY A 180 -9.12 20.45 -4.73
C GLY A 180 -8.74 19.65 -3.48
N SER A 181 -9.75 19.34 -2.67
CA SER A 181 -9.61 18.80 -1.32
C SER A 181 -8.83 17.49 -1.27
N LEU A 182 -8.09 17.27 -0.17
CA LEU A 182 -7.55 15.97 0.22
C LEU A 182 -8.59 14.87 0.03
N ASN A 183 -8.23 13.79 -0.65
CA ASN A 183 -9.12 12.64 -0.80
C ASN A 183 -9.47 12.09 0.59
N ILE A 184 -10.75 11.82 0.84
CA ILE A 184 -11.18 11.25 2.11
C ILE A 184 -10.57 9.87 2.34
N SER A 185 -10.35 9.10 1.28
CA SER A 185 -9.68 7.80 1.33
C SER A 185 -8.20 7.97 1.01
N SER A 186 -7.37 7.27 1.78
CA SER A 186 -5.95 7.09 1.51
C SER A 186 -5.70 5.95 0.53
N ASP A 187 -4.49 5.88 0.01
CA ASP A 187 -3.99 4.78 -0.82
C ASP A 187 -3.60 3.55 0.03
N LEU A 188 -4.19 3.37 1.21
CA LEU A 188 -4.02 2.20 2.06
C LEU A 188 -5.31 1.39 2.07
N ARG A 189 -5.18 0.07 1.89
CA ARG A 189 -6.31 -0.87 1.90
C ARG A 189 -6.03 -2.06 2.81
N LEU A 190 -7.02 -2.37 3.64
CA LEU A 190 -7.08 -3.57 4.47
C LEU A 190 -8.01 -4.60 3.86
N TYR A 191 -7.70 -5.87 4.11
CA TYR A 191 -8.59 -7.00 3.90
C TYR A 191 -8.54 -7.90 5.11
N ARG A 192 -9.62 -8.65 5.29
CA ARG A 192 -9.57 -9.85 6.09
C ARG A 192 -9.16 -11.03 5.21
N VAL A 193 -8.35 -11.92 5.78
CA VAL A 193 -8.02 -13.22 5.18
C VAL A 193 -8.66 -14.31 6.03
N GLY A 194 -9.20 -15.35 5.40
CA GLY A 194 -9.72 -16.52 6.09
C GLY A 194 -8.62 -17.43 6.60
N VAL A 195 -8.97 -18.69 6.83
CA VAL A 195 -8.01 -19.75 7.18
C VAL A 195 -7.47 -20.47 5.95
N ASP A 196 -6.37 -21.18 6.13
CA ASP A 196 -5.80 -22.01 5.09
C ASP A 196 -6.82 -23.07 4.61
N THR A 197 -7.08 -23.08 3.32
CA THR A 197 -8.12 -23.94 2.71
C THR A 197 -7.87 -25.46 2.86
N THR A 198 -6.66 -25.87 3.23
CA THR A 198 -6.31 -27.29 3.40
C THR A 198 -6.35 -27.72 4.86
N THR A 199 -5.85 -26.89 5.76
CA THR A 199 -5.64 -27.22 7.18
C THR A 199 -6.69 -26.61 8.10
N GLY A 200 -7.39 -25.55 7.66
CA GLY A 200 -8.31 -24.78 8.48
C GLY A 200 -7.61 -23.92 9.55
N LEU A 201 -6.29 -23.79 9.50
CA LEU A 201 -5.49 -23.00 10.44
C LEU A 201 -5.33 -21.55 9.96
N SER A 202 -5.21 -20.61 10.90
CA SER A 202 -4.79 -19.25 10.59
C SER A 202 -3.30 -19.20 10.18
N PRO A 203 -2.80 -18.09 9.60
CA PRO A 203 -1.37 -17.94 9.33
C PRO A 203 -0.50 -18.17 10.58
N GLU A 204 -0.86 -17.59 11.72
CA GLU A 204 -0.13 -17.71 13.00
C GLU A 204 -0.14 -19.14 13.57
N GLU A 205 -1.22 -19.88 13.34
CA GLU A 205 -1.32 -21.28 13.74
C GLU A 205 -0.50 -22.21 12.84
N LEU A 206 -0.35 -21.86 11.56
CA LEU A 206 0.42 -22.63 10.59
C LEU A 206 1.94 -22.44 10.75
N ASP A 207 2.38 -21.21 11.01
CA ASP A 207 3.78 -20.85 11.23
C ASP A 207 3.93 -19.96 12.47
N PRO A 208 4.52 -20.46 13.58
CA PRO A 208 4.67 -19.70 14.81
C PRO A 208 5.66 -18.53 14.69
N GLU A 209 6.43 -18.44 13.59
CA GLU A 209 7.28 -17.27 13.30
C GLU A 209 6.45 -16.11 12.71
N ILE A 210 5.24 -16.38 12.22
CA ILE A 210 4.26 -15.33 11.91
C ILE A 210 3.72 -14.76 13.21
N ARG A 211 3.88 -13.45 13.35
CA ARG A 211 3.48 -12.71 14.55
C ARG A 211 2.58 -11.55 14.22
N ARG A 212 1.80 -11.13 15.21
CA ARG A 212 1.12 -9.84 15.18
C ARG A 212 2.16 -8.71 15.09
N LEU A 213 2.05 -7.88 14.05
CA LEU A 213 2.97 -6.76 13.86
C LEU A 213 2.53 -5.55 14.69
N THR A 214 3.48 -4.95 15.41
CA THR A 214 3.31 -3.67 16.09
C THR A 214 3.43 -2.54 15.07
N LEU A 215 2.47 -1.61 15.06
CA LEU A 215 2.58 -0.39 14.27
C LEU A 215 3.51 0.60 14.96
N ALA A 216 4.25 1.39 14.18
CA ALA A 216 5.06 2.46 14.75
C ALA A 216 4.18 3.46 15.51
N SER A 217 4.58 3.85 16.72
CA SER A 217 3.87 4.85 17.53
C SER A 217 4.34 6.29 17.25
N ARG A 218 5.44 6.41 16.50
CA ARG A 218 6.03 7.67 16.04
C ARG A 218 6.72 7.49 14.69
N LEU A 219 6.97 8.61 14.03
CA LEU A 219 7.83 8.64 12.86
C LEU A 219 9.29 8.29 13.22
N PRO A 220 10.01 7.61 12.32
CA PRO A 220 11.45 7.41 12.46
C PRO A 220 12.22 8.73 12.30
N ASN A 221 13.33 8.88 13.00
CA ASN A 221 14.26 10.00 12.94
C ASN A 221 15.06 10.00 11.62
N THR A 222 15.44 11.18 11.13
CA THR A 222 16.03 11.33 9.78
C THR A 222 17.49 10.90 9.63
N SER A 223 18.20 10.61 10.72
CA SER A 223 19.66 10.43 10.66
C SER A 223 20.22 9.32 11.54
N SER A 224 19.44 8.82 12.49
CA SER A 224 19.91 7.81 13.47
C SER A 224 19.17 6.49 13.37
N GLU A 225 18.03 6.46 12.68
CA GLU A 225 17.16 5.30 12.62
C GLU A 225 17.17 4.72 11.21
N GLN A 226 17.60 3.46 11.15
CA GLN A 226 17.65 2.67 9.93
C GLN A 226 16.28 2.03 9.70
N LEU A 227 15.78 2.23 8.48
CA LEU A 227 14.61 1.57 7.95
C LEU A 227 15.06 0.30 7.23
N THR A 228 14.29 -0.77 7.38
CA THR A 228 14.39 -2.00 6.57
C THR A 228 13.18 -2.06 5.66
N ILE A 229 13.41 -2.15 4.37
CA ILE A 229 12.39 -2.02 3.34
C ILE A 229 12.32 -3.35 2.60
N PHE A 230 11.10 -3.88 2.43
CA PHE A 230 10.86 -5.06 1.62
C PHE A 230 10.07 -4.67 0.39
N GLY A 231 10.53 -5.15 -0.75
CA GLY A 231 9.88 -4.92 -2.04
C GLY A 231 9.95 -6.17 -2.91
N LYS A 232 9.06 -6.25 -3.90
CA LYS A 232 8.75 -7.49 -4.59
C LYS A 232 8.54 -7.33 -6.09
N GLY A 233 9.44 -6.64 -6.78
CA GLY A 233 9.48 -6.92 -8.21
C GLY A 233 10.80 -6.83 -8.96
N ARG A 234 10.88 -6.04 -10.05
CA ARG A 234 11.99 -5.96 -10.98
C ARG A 234 13.29 -5.92 -10.20
N ILE A 235 14.18 -6.76 -10.70
CA ILE A 235 15.45 -7.03 -10.08
C ILE A 235 16.44 -6.03 -10.64
N ARG A 236 17.31 -5.53 -9.77
CA ARG A 236 18.47 -4.73 -10.16
C ARG A 236 19.26 -5.41 -11.29
N THR A 237 19.57 -4.67 -12.34
CA THR A 237 20.55 -5.07 -13.35
C THR A 237 21.83 -4.26 -13.18
N LEU A 238 22.96 -4.88 -13.52
CA LEU A 238 24.26 -4.21 -13.51
C LEU A 238 24.62 -3.77 -14.92
N ASN A 239 25.35 -2.68 -15.01
CA ASN A 239 25.98 -2.25 -16.24
C ASN A 239 27.27 -3.07 -16.43
N ASP A 240 27.25 -4.05 -17.34
CA ASP A 240 28.40 -4.90 -17.64
C ASP A 240 29.62 -4.11 -18.17
N ALA A 241 29.39 -2.90 -18.72
CA ALA A 241 30.48 -2.02 -19.13
C ALA A 241 31.21 -1.37 -17.93
N ASN A 242 30.64 -1.45 -16.73
CA ASN A 242 31.13 -0.86 -15.49
C ASN A 242 31.34 -1.94 -14.42
N ASP A 243 32.43 -2.68 -14.54
CA ASP A 243 32.83 -3.73 -13.59
C ASP A 243 33.16 -3.20 -12.18
N THR A 244 33.37 -1.89 -12.04
CA THR A 244 33.83 -1.27 -10.80
C THR A 244 32.72 -1.07 -9.78
N ASN A 245 31.49 -0.78 -10.23
CA ASN A 245 30.34 -0.63 -9.32
C ASN A 245 28.99 -1.04 -9.95
N GLY A 246 28.97 -1.49 -11.20
CA GLY A 246 27.77 -1.93 -11.92
C GLY A 246 26.76 -0.82 -12.21
N GLN A 247 27.11 0.45 -12.00
CA GLN A 247 26.20 1.58 -12.19
C GLN A 247 26.04 1.96 -13.66
N PHE A 248 24.84 2.42 -13.99
CA PHE A 248 24.53 3.08 -15.25
C PHE A 248 24.77 4.58 -15.12
N TYR A 249 25.29 5.19 -16.18
CA TYR A 249 25.50 6.63 -16.30
C TYR A 249 24.59 7.18 -17.38
N TYR A 250 24.00 8.35 -17.14
CA TYR A 250 23.02 8.96 -18.02
C TYR A 250 23.38 10.41 -18.31
N ASN A 251 23.13 10.86 -19.54
CA ASN A 251 23.19 12.28 -19.88
C ASN A 251 21.97 13.05 -19.35
N SER A 252 21.92 14.36 -19.57
CA SER A 252 20.82 15.23 -19.11
C SER A 252 19.47 14.92 -19.75
N SER A 253 19.45 14.23 -20.90
CA SER A 253 18.24 13.73 -21.56
C SER A 253 17.82 12.33 -21.07
N GLY A 254 18.60 11.72 -20.17
CA GLY A 254 18.34 10.38 -19.64
C GLY A 254 18.74 9.22 -20.53
N SER A 255 19.51 9.47 -21.59
CA SER A 255 20.08 8.38 -22.39
C SER A 255 21.28 7.78 -21.68
N VAL A 256 21.39 6.44 -21.70
CA VAL A 256 22.53 5.70 -21.14
C VAL A 256 23.81 6.04 -21.90
N LEU A 257 24.88 6.32 -21.16
CA LEU A 257 26.23 6.54 -21.67
C LEU A 257 26.99 5.21 -21.66
N ASN A 258 27.19 4.62 -22.84
CA ASN A 258 27.82 3.31 -22.99
C ASN A 258 29.36 3.38 -22.99
N ASP A 259 29.96 4.53 -23.33
CA ASP A 259 31.41 4.71 -23.33
C ASP A 259 31.89 5.16 -21.95
N PRO A 260 32.80 4.42 -21.28
CA PRO A 260 33.41 4.84 -20.02
C PRO A 260 34.07 6.23 -20.06
N ALA A 261 34.54 6.67 -21.22
CA ALA A 261 35.11 8.01 -21.39
C ALA A 261 34.08 9.13 -21.17
N ASP A 262 32.79 8.85 -21.36
CA ASP A 262 31.72 9.82 -21.21
C ASP A 262 31.17 9.90 -19.77
N TRP A 263 31.41 8.88 -18.93
CA TRP A 263 30.85 8.83 -17.57
C TRP A 263 31.19 10.03 -16.68
N PRO A 264 32.41 10.63 -16.72
CA PRO A 264 32.70 11.85 -15.96
C PRO A 264 31.82 13.05 -16.33
N THR A 265 31.18 13.01 -17.51
CA THR A 265 30.25 14.05 -18.00
C THR A 265 28.78 13.71 -17.75
N SER A 266 28.51 12.55 -17.14
CA SER A 266 27.14 12.13 -16.81
C SER A 266 26.43 13.16 -15.93
N SER A 267 25.14 13.35 -16.18
CA SER A 267 24.27 14.18 -15.34
C SER A 267 23.67 13.37 -14.21
N TYR A 268 23.44 12.08 -14.44
CA TYR A 268 22.86 11.17 -13.47
C TYR A 268 23.59 9.83 -13.49
N ARG A 269 23.54 9.12 -12.37
CA ARG A 269 23.97 7.73 -12.27
C ARG A 269 23.05 6.97 -11.30
N GLY A 270 23.03 5.65 -11.42
CA GLY A 270 22.15 4.79 -10.64
C GLY A 270 22.24 3.34 -11.08
N PHE A 271 21.18 2.57 -10.83
CA PHE A 271 21.11 1.17 -11.23
C PHE A 271 20.01 0.93 -12.25
N GLY A 272 20.24 -0.04 -13.13
CA GLY A 272 19.21 -0.56 -14.01
C GLY A 272 18.33 -1.56 -13.27
N PHE A 273 17.27 -1.99 -13.94
CA PHE A 273 16.40 -3.06 -13.47
C PHE A 273 15.81 -3.80 -14.67
N THR A 274 15.29 -5.01 -14.43
CA THR A 274 14.70 -5.82 -15.50
C THR A 274 13.48 -5.13 -16.13
N ASN A 275 13.30 -5.28 -17.44
CA ASN A 275 12.14 -4.68 -18.15
C ASN A 275 10.80 -5.28 -17.71
N SER A 276 10.83 -6.49 -17.14
CA SER A 276 9.67 -7.20 -16.61
C SER A 276 10.01 -7.83 -15.26
N PRO A 277 9.04 -7.95 -14.34
CA PRO A 277 9.18 -8.79 -13.15
C PRO A 277 9.51 -10.23 -13.54
N VAL A 278 10.29 -10.93 -12.71
CA VAL A 278 10.44 -12.40 -12.83
C VAL A 278 9.29 -13.07 -12.10
N SER A 279 8.76 -14.19 -12.60
CA SER A 279 7.66 -14.91 -11.93
C SER A 279 8.13 -16.29 -11.46
N PRO A 280 7.99 -16.64 -10.16
CA PRO A 280 7.56 -15.76 -9.06
C PRO A 280 8.64 -14.74 -8.70
N THR A 281 8.24 -13.51 -8.34
CA THR A 281 9.22 -12.52 -7.87
C THR A 281 9.58 -12.77 -6.42
N PRO A 282 10.86 -13.01 -6.06
CA PRO A 282 11.22 -13.10 -4.66
C PRO A 282 11.06 -11.75 -3.98
N TRP A 283 10.77 -11.79 -2.68
CA TRP A 283 10.95 -10.62 -1.82
C TRP A 283 12.43 -10.26 -1.77
N GLN A 284 12.70 -8.97 -1.90
CA GLN A 284 14.00 -8.37 -1.76
C GLN A 284 13.93 -7.42 -0.59
N TRP A 285 15.06 -7.23 0.09
CA TRP A 285 15.15 -6.22 1.13
C TRP A 285 16.40 -5.37 1.03
N GLY A 286 16.29 -4.16 1.54
CA GLY A 286 17.44 -3.31 1.78
C GLY A 286 17.10 -2.30 2.86
N THR A 287 17.94 -1.29 2.98
CA THR A 287 17.90 -0.39 4.12
C THR A 287 17.96 1.06 3.67
N ASN A 288 17.35 1.97 4.39
CA ASN A 288 17.50 3.40 4.12
C ASN A 288 17.23 4.20 5.41
N GLN A 289 17.20 5.52 5.32
CA GLN A 289 16.84 6.41 6.41
C GLN A 289 15.79 7.40 5.92
N ARG A 290 14.96 7.88 6.85
CA ARG A 290 13.98 8.92 6.54
C ARG A 290 14.70 10.17 6.05
N SER A 291 14.30 10.68 4.89
CA SER A 291 14.82 11.93 4.36
C SER A 291 14.31 13.12 5.17
N SER A 292 15.20 14.05 5.50
CA SER A 292 14.84 15.38 6.03
C SER A 292 14.39 16.34 4.93
N THR A 293 14.72 16.04 3.67
CA THR A 293 14.28 16.78 2.49
C THR A 293 13.04 16.16 1.88
N THR A 294 12.24 16.99 1.24
CA THR A 294 11.00 16.60 0.58
C THR A 294 11.20 16.66 -0.93
N PRO A 295 10.60 15.73 -1.71
CA PRO A 295 10.62 15.83 -3.17
C PRO A 295 10.01 17.15 -3.65
N ASN A 296 10.48 17.65 -4.79
CA ASN A 296 9.93 18.86 -5.37
C ASN A 296 8.45 18.69 -5.73
N GLY A 297 7.65 19.70 -5.44
CA GLY A 297 6.21 19.70 -5.74
C GLY A 297 5.34 18.96 -4.72
N VAL A 298 5.94 18.30 -3.72
CA VAL A 298 5.21 17.61 -2.66
C VAL A 298 4.92 18.56 -1.50
N VAL A 299 3.68 18.55 -1.00
CA VAL A 299 3.28 19.37 0.16
C VAL A 299 3.84 18.75 1.43
N ARG A 300 4.56 19.55 2.23
CA ARG A 300 5.06 19.14 3.54
C ARG A 300 4.29 19.85 4.65
N VAL A 301 3.84 19.09 5.64
CA VAL A 301 3.23 19.60 6.87
C VAL A 301 3.97 18.98 8.05
N SER A 302 4.70 19.81 8.79
CA SER A 302 5.56 19.35 9.88
C SER A 302 6.60 18.31 9.38
N GLN A 303 6.61 17.11 9.96
CA GLN A 303 7.53 16.04 9.55
C GLN A 303 6.97 15.14 8.45
N ASN A 304 5.68 15.25 8.15
CA ASN A 304 5.00 14.46 7.15
C ASN A 304 4.87 15.20 5.83
N MET A 305 4.61 14.44 4.79
CA MET A 305 4.31 14.91 3.46
C MET A 305 3.00 14.32 2.95
N LEU A 306 2.34 15.09 2.09
CA LEU A 306 1.19 14.62 1.33
C LEU A 306 1.69 14.00 0.03
N MET A 307 1.61 12.68 -0.07
CA MET A 307 1.90 11.96 -1.30
C MET A 307 0.69 12.07 -2.21
N GLU A 308 0.71 13.08 -3.08
CA GLU A 308 -0.28 13.25 -4.14
C GLU A 308 0.13 12.37 -5.32
N GLY A 309 -0.79 11.49 -5.74
CA GLY A 309 -0.57 10.56 -6.85
C GLY A 309 -1.78 10.53 -7.78
N SER A 310 -1.67 9.77 -8.89
CA SER A 310 -2.78 9.56 -9.82
C SER A 310 -3.94 8.74 -9.22
N PHE A 311 -3.81 8.24 -7.98
CA PHE A 311 -4.78 7.38 -7.31
C PHE A 311 -5.41 8.12 -6.12
N LEU A 312 -4.92 7.89 -4.91
CA LEU A 312 -5.43 8.47 -3.67
C LEU A 312 -4.30 9.16 -2.90
N ASP A 313 -4.63 10.30 -2.30
CA ASP A 313 -3.68 11.03 -1.47
C ASP A 313 -3.32 10.22 -0.22
N THR A 314 -2.06 10.22 0.18
CA THR A 314 -1.64 9.51 1.41
C THR A 314 -0.67 10.34 2.21
N ILE A 315 -0.84 10.36 3.53
CA ILE A 315 0.08 11.03 4.44
C ILE A 315 1.24 10.08 4.72
N GLY A 316 2.44 10.61 4.58
CA GLY A 316 3.63 9.79 4.70
C GLY A 316 4.90 10.56 4.92
N PHE A 317 6.00 9.88 4.68
CA PHE A 317 7.35 10.42 4.64
C PHE A 317 8.07 9.87 3.42
N ALA A 318 9.29 10.34 3.18
CA ALA A 318 10.13 9.81 2.12
C ALA A 318 11.46 9.31 2.68
N ILE A 319 12.04 8.35 1.99
CA ILE A 319 13.46 8.02 2.04
C ILE A 319 14.13 8.59 0.80
N ARG A 320 15.45 8.72 0.82
CA ARG A 320 16.23 9.20 -0.32
C ARG A 320 17.32 8.18 -0.67
N PHE A 321 17.48 7.90 -1.95
CA PHE A 321 18.56 7.07 -2.45
C PHE A 321 19.73 7.96 -2.85
N ASP A 322 20.71 8.19 -2.00
CA ASP A 322 21.73 9.22 -2.19
C ASP A 322 23.16 8.70 -2.38
N GLU A 323 23.31 7.38 -2.55
CA GLU A 323 24.57 6.65 -2.73
C GLU A 323 25.47 6.62 -1.49
N ASN A 324 25.35 7.59 -0.60
CA ASN A 324 26.19 7.71 0.58
C ASN A 324 25.49 7.19 1.83
N GLY A 325 24.41 6.42 1.63
CA GLY A 325 23.62 5.82 2.68
C GLY A 325 24.24 4.56 3.28
N LEU A 326 23.36 3.65 3.68
CA LEU A 326 23.69 2.45 4.44
C LEU A 326 24.36 1.38 3.56
N PRO A 327 25.00 0.35 4.16
CA PRO A 327 25.68 -0.72 3.40
C PRO A 327 24.78 -1.47 2.41
N ASP A 328 23.49 -1.56 2.72
CA ASP A 328 22.44 -2.16 1.90
C ASP A 328 21.44 -1.08 1.45
N GLU A 329 21.91 0.12 1.09
CA GLU A 329 21.03 1.24 0.74
C GLU A 329 20.02 0.83 -0.33
N ALA A 330 18.72 1.06 -0.11
CA ALA A 330 17.69 0.66 -1.07
C ALA A 330 16.67 1.76 -1.35
N GLN A 331 16.05 1.64 -2.52
CA GLN A 331 14.89 2.45 -2.89
C GLN A 331 13.84 1.58 -3.57
N GLY A 332 12.59 1.99 -3.40
CA GLY A 332 11.49 1.43 -4.16
C GLY A 332 11.72 1.68 -5.65
N VAL A 333 11.37 0.70 -6.46
CA VAL A 333 11.16 0.86 -7.89
C VAL A 333 9.71 0.50 -8.27
N ALA A 334 9.37 0.61 -9.56
CA ALA A 334 7.97 0.51 -9.98
C ALA A 334 7.38 -0.82 -9.48
N GLY A 335 6.32 -0.71 -8.66
CA GLY A 335 5.45 -1.70 -8.01
C GLY A 335 6.03 -2.49 -6.84
N ASP A 336 7.04 -1.92 -6.21
CA ASP A 336 7.16 -2.12 -4.78
C ASP A 336 5.99 -1.58 -3.97
N SER A 337 5.00 -0.96 -4.60
CA SER A 337 3.78 -0.49 -3.97
C SER A 337 3.14 -1.57 -3.09
N GLY A 338 2.89 -1.20 -1.84
CA GLY A 338 2.42 -2.12 -0.80
C GLY A 338 3.55 -2.84 -0.03
N GLY A 339 4.79 -2.76 -0.49
CA GLY A 339 5.95 -3.30 0.18
C GLY A 339 6.18 -2.65 1.55
N PRO A 340 6.33 -3.43 2.64
CA PRO A 340 6.38 -2.90 3.99
C PRO A 340 7.75 -2.30 4.33
N VAL A 341 7.71 -1.29 5.21
CA VAL A 341 8.88 -0.60 5.75
C VAL A 341 8.84 -0.71 7.27
N PHE A 342 9.92 -1.24 7.82
CA PHE A 342 10.11 -1.44 9.25
C PHE A 342 11.25 -0.58 9.76
N TRP A 343 11.28 -0.35 11.08
CA TRP A 343 12.45 0.14 11.78
C TRP A 343 12.42 -0.36 13.23
N LYS A 344 13.53 -0.18 13.93
CA LYS A 344 13.69 -0.65 15.31
C LYS A 344 13.47 0.48 16.31
N ASP A 345 12.38 0.41 17.09
CA ASP A 345 12.13 1.33 18.20
C ASP A 345 12.65 0.71 19.50
N GLY A 346 13.88 1.07 19.87
CA GLY A 346 14.61 0.36 20.91
C GLY A 346 15.01 -1.05 20.45
N ASP A 347 14.47 -2.07 21.11
CA ASP A 347 14.73 -3.48 20.78
C ASP A 347 13.62 -4.11 19.92
N GLU A 348 12.51 -3.40 19.69
CA GLU A 348 11.34 -3.94 18.98
C GLU A 348 11.27 -3.44 17.54
N TRP A 349 10.99 -4.36 16.62
CA TRP A 349 10.64 -4.02 15.25
C TRP A 349 9.20 -3.55 15.17
N VAL A 350 9.01 -2.41 14.50
CA VAL A 350 7.68 -1.85 14.25
C VAL A 350 7.48 -1.58 12.76
N LEU A 351 6.26 -1.73 12.28
CA LEU A 351 5.86 -1.39 10.92
C LEU A 351 5.67 0.13 10.82
N ALA A 352 6.58 0.82 10.13
CA ALA A 352 6.50 2.27 9.92
C ALA A 352 5.48 2.65 8.84
N GLY A 353 5.38 1.84 7.79
CA GLY A 353 4.73 2.28 6.56
C GLY A 353 4.70 1.23 5.47
N LEU A 354 3.99 1.55 4.39
CA LEU A 354 4.05 0.86 3.11
C LEU A 354 4.59 1.80 2.04
N MET A 355 5.37 1.28 1.09
CA MET A 355 5.79 2.03 -0.09
C MET A 355 4.61 2.31 -1.02
N HIS A 356 4.56 3.51 -1.60
CA HIS A 356 3.51 3.93 -2.54
C HIS A 356 4.04 4.32 -3.91
N GLY A 357 5.19 4.99 -3.97
CA GLY A 357 5.68 5.54 -5.23
C GLY A 357 7.08 6.12 -5.15
N ILE A 358 7.58 6.52 -6.31
CA ILE A 358 8.92 7.06 -6.47
C ILE A 358 8.80 8.48 -6.99
N TYR A 359 9.55 9.38 -6.38
CA TYR A 359 9.67 10.75 -6.83
C TYR A 359 11.05 10.97 -7.42
N PHE A 360 11.06 11.47 -8.65
CA PHE A 360 12.28 11.78 -9.37
C PHE A 360 12.85 13.12 -8.92
N GLY A 361 14.19 13.22 -8.91
CA GLY A 361 14.89 14.48 -8.76
C GLY A 361 14.60 15.45 -9.91
N ASN A 362 14.84 16.73 -9.71
CA ASN A 362 14.60 17.74 -10.74
C ASN A 362 15.42 17.46 -12.01
N GLY A 363 14.76 17.46 -13.17
CA GLY A 363 15.39 17.19 -14.46
C GLY A 363 15.79 15.73 -14.69
N GLN A 364 15.55 14.83 -13.73
CA GLN A 364 15.82 13.42 -13.93
C GLN A 364 14.85 12.85 -14.97
N PRO A 365 15.34 11.99 -15.88
CA PRO A 365 14.44 11.25 -16.75
C PRO A 365 13.58 10.31 -15.90
N SER A 366 12.44 9.86 -16.43
CA SER A 366 11.57 8.86 -15.78
C SER A 366 12.19 7.46 -15.71
N VAL A 367 13.52 7.37 -15.81
CA VAL A 367 14.28 6.13 -15.61
C VAL A 367 14.32 5.89 -14.11
N LEU A 368 13.83 4.72 -13.71
CA LEU A 368 13.64 4.40 -12.31
C LEU A 368 15.02 4.07 -11.69
N SER A 369 15.23 4.46 -10.44
CA SER A 369 16.46 4.17 -9.66
C SER A 369 17.74 4.97 -9.90
N LEU A 370 17.60 6.30 -10.00
CA LEU A 370 18.73 7.22 -9.98
C LEU A 370 19.07 7.63 -8.55
N PHE A 371 20.36 7.89 -8.28
CA PHE A 371 20.72 8.57 -7.04
C PHE A 371 20.12 9.98 -7.00
N GLY A 372 19.77 10.42 -5.80
CA GLY A 372 18.94 11.59 -5.53
C GLY A 372 17.43 11.35 -5.57
N GLY A 373 16.97 10.18 -6.03
CA GLY A 373 15.56 9.80 -6.05
C GLY A 373 14.97 9.57 -4.66
N PHE A 374 13.65 9.60 -4.55
CA PHE A 374 12.93 9.38 -3.30
C PHE A 374 11.90 8.27 -3.44
N THR A 375 11.65 7.54 -2.36
CA THR A 375 10.51 6.63 -2.24
C THR A 375 9.54 7.18 -1.20
N GLY A 376 8.28 7.36 -1.57
CA GLY A 376 7.21 7.75 -0.69
C GLY A 376 6.65 6.55 0.08
N ILE A 377 6.53 6.70 1.40
CA ILE A 377 6.11 5.67 2.34
C ILE A 377 5.00 6.25 3.23
N SER A 378 3.91 5.52 3.44
CA SER A 378 2.85 5.93 4.36
C SER A 378 3.36 6.03 5.79
N ASP A 379 2.81 6.95 6.57
CA ASP A 379 3.14 7.08 7.99
C ASP A 379 2.09 6.36 8.83
N LEU A 380 2.31 5.08 9.15
CA LEU A 380 1.37 4.32 9.99
C LEU A 380 1.39 4.76 11.46
N SER A 381 2.36 5.57 11.87
CA SER A 381 2.31 6.23 13.20
C SER A 381 1.33 7.39 13.26
N TYR A 382 0.83 7.82 12.10
CA TYR A 382 -0.21 8.82 12.05
C TYR A 382 -1.47 8.26 12.69
N SER A 383 -1.93 8.89 13.78
CA SER A 383 -2.97 8.33 14.66
C SER A 383 -4.26 7.95 13.95
N THR A 384 -4.61 8.65 12.86
CA THR A 384 -5.77 8.31 12.03
C THR A 384 -5.65 6.94 11.36
N TYR A 385 -4.47 6.56 10.86
CA TYR A 385 -4.30 5.24 10.25
C TYR A 385 -4.14 4.15 11.32
N ALA A 386 -3.33 4.41 12.35
CA ALA A 386 -3.15 3.49 13.46
C ALA A 386 -4.48 3.09 14.11
N SER A 387 -5.34 4.07 14.43
CA SER A 387 -6.63 3.79 15.06
C SER A 387 -7.55 2.98 14.15
N GLN A 388 -7.61 3.29 12.86
CA GLN A 388 -8.45 2.52 11.93
C GLN A 388 -7.97 1.07 11.77
N ILE A 389 -6.65 0.84 11.80
CA ILE A 389 -6.10 -0.52 11.77
C ILE A 389 -6.40 -1.25 13.08
N ASP A 390 -6.24 -0.61 14.23
CA ASP A 390 -6.55 -1.21 15.53
C ASP A 390 -8.06 -1.50 15.67
N ASP A 391 -8.93 -0.57 15.25
CA ASP A 391 -10.38 -0.77 15.19
C ASP A 391 -10.72 -1.94 14.25
N ALA A 392 -10.01 -2.05 13.11
CA ALA A 392 -10.18 -3.15 12.19
C ALA A 392 -9.71 -4.48 12.77
N ARG A 393 -8.79 -4.53 13.75
CA ARG A 393 -8.40 -5.78 14.44
C ARG A 393 -9.55 -6.30 15.30
N THR A 394 -10.25 -5.41 16.00
CA THR A 394 -11.33 -5.75 16.94
C THR A 394 -12.71 -5.83 16.30
N THR A 395 -12.89 -5.24 15.12
CA THR A 395 -14.15 -5.31 14.37
C THR A 395 -14.11 -6.53 13.47
N PHE A 396 -14.66 -7.64 13.94
CA PHE A 396 -14.79 -8.85 13.14
C PHE A 396 -15.80 -8.65 12.02
N SER A 397 -15.91 -9.62 11.11
CA SER A 397 -16.83 -9.58 9.97
C SER A 397 -18.27 -9.34 10.43
N LYS A 398 -19.22 -9.37 9.50
CA LYS A 398 -20.66 -9.29 9.80
C LYS A 398 -20.99 -10.16 11.03
N MET A 399 -21.64 -9.59 12.05
CA MET A 399 -22.01 -10.33 13.28
C MET A 399 -22.62 -11.69 12.92
N GLY A 400 -22.09 -12.77 13.48
CA GLY A 400 -22.51 -14.16 13.20
C GLY A 400 -21.83 -14.85 12.00
N ASP A 401 -20.92 -14.19 11.29
CA ASP A 401 -20.05 -14.78 10.27
C ASP A 401 -18.82 -15.36 10.98
N ILE A 402 -18.93 -16.62 11.43
CA ILE A 402 -17.93 -17.32 12.23
C ILE A 402 -16.84 -17.89 11.33
N ASP A 403 -17.20 -18.43 10.16
CA ASP A 403 -16.22 -18.99 9.22
C ASP A 403 -15.51 -17.94 8.37
N LEU A 404 -15.93 -16.68 8.50
CA LEU A 404 -15.30 -15.53 7.88
C LEU A 404 -15.39 -15.63 6.34
N ASP A 405 -16.51 -16.14 5.80
CA ASP A 405 -16.75 -16.22 4.35
C ASP A 405 -17.50 -15.00 3.78
N GLY A 406 -17.92 -14.07 4.65
CA GLY A 406 -18.66 -12.85 4.30
C GLY A 406 -20.17 -13.04 4.23
N GLN A 407 -20.68 -14.24 4.48
CA GLN A 407 -22.08 -14.56 4.65
C GLN A 407 -22.36 -14.93 6.12
N VAL A 408 -23.62 -14.79 6.54
CA VAL A 408 -24.06 -15.37 7.81
C VAL A 408 -25.04 -16.46 7.42
N THR A 409 -24.62 -17.69 7.58
CA THR A 409 -25.32 -18.88 7.14
C THR A 409 -25.55 -19.83 8.30
N GLY A 410 -26.58 -20.64 8.16
CA GLY A 410 -26.81 -21.70 9.12
C GLY A 410 -28.27 -22.09 9.20
N GLY A 411 -28.46 -23.37 9.50
CA GLY A 411 -29.74 -24.01 9.54
C GLY A 411 -29.63 -25.37 10.21
N ILE A 412 -30.77 -26.03 10.38
CA ILE A 412 -30.82 -27.38 10.92
C ILE A 412 -31.31 -28.29 9.80
N VAL A 413 -30.40 -29.09 9.26
CA VAL A 413 -30.70 -30.04 8.19
C VAL A 413 -30.54 -31.44 8.75
N ASN A 414 -31.65 -32.19 8.82
CA ASN A 414 -31.67 -33.55 9.38
C ASN A 414 -31.10 -33.65 10.81
N GLY A 415 -31.34 -32.62 11.64
CA GLY A 415 -30.87 -32.57 13.02
C GLY A 415 -29.40 -32.18 13.17
N VAL A 416 -28.74 -31.74 12.11
CA VAL A 416 -27.34 -31.26 12.12
C VAL A 416 -27.33 -29.77 11.81
N ALA A 417 -26.58 -29.00 12.60
CA ALA A 417 -26.33 -27.59 12.34
C ALA A 417 -25.35 -27.44 11.17
N THR A 418 -25.57 -26.48 10.29
CA THR A 418 -24.71 -26.21 9.13
C THR A 418 -24.20 -24.77 9.13
N GLY A 419 -23.20 -24.45 8.31
CA GLY A 419 -22.66 -23.09 8.17
C GLY A 419 -22.08 -22.57 9.50
N ASP A 420 -22.20 -21.27 9.74
CA ASP A 420 -21.72 -20.61 10.96
C ASP A 420 -22.39 -21.18 12.22
N LEU A 421 -23.69 -21.49 12.15
CA LEU A 421 -24.39 -22.14 13.26
C LEU A 421 -23.77 -23.50 13.61
N GLY A 422 -23.30 -24.25 12.61
CA GLY A 422 -22.60 -25.51 12.81
C GLY A 422 -21.35 -25.32 13.66
N ILE A 423 -20.53 -24.33 13.31
CA ILE A 423 -19.27 -24.05 14.02
C ILE A 423 -19.52 -23.63 15.46
N LEU A 424 -20.54 -22.78 15.70
CA LEU A 424 -20.94 -22.41 17.06
C LEU A 424 -21.37 -23.64 17.88
N VAL A 425 -22.14 -24.55 17.27
CA VAL A 425 -22.59 -25.78 17.95
C VAL A 425 -21.44 -26.74 18.22
N ASP A 426 -20.51 -26.89 17.27
CA ASP A 426 -19.35 -27.78 17.40
C ASP A 426 -18.38 -27.30 18.49
N ASN A 427 -18.34 -25.99 18.75
CA ASN A 427 -17.49 -25.37 19.77
C ASN A 427 -18.28 -24.96 21.02
N TRP A 428 -19.51 -25.45 21.19
CA TRP A 428 -20.37 -25.09 22.32
C TRP A 428 -19.70 -25.42 23.67
N LEU A 429 -19.71 -24.46 24.59
CA LEU A 429 -19.02 -24.48 25.89
C LEU A 429 -17.49 -24.56 25.80
N SER A 430 -16.90 -24.28 24.63
CA SER A 430 -15.47 -24.05 24.56
C SER A 430 -15.10 -22.73 25.25
N SER A 431 -13.88 -22.65 25.74
CA SER A 431 -13.33 -21.45 26.38
C SER A 431 -11.98 -21.10 25.77
N SER A 432 -11.72 -19.82 25.57
CA SER A 432 -10.45 -19.26 25.12
C SER A 432 -9.91 -18.27 26.15
N VAL A 433 -8.59 -18.23 26.31
CA VAL A 433 -7.93 -17.19 27.12
C VAL A 433 -7.83 -15.88 26.33
N ASP A 434 -7.70 -16.00 25.02
CA ASP A 434 -7.57 -14.87 24.12
C ASP A 434 -8.94 -14.52 23.53
N VAL A 435 -9.32 -13.25 23.66
CA VAL A 435 -10.55 -12.65 23.10
C VAL A 435 -10.20 -11.92 21.80
N ASN A 436 -10.08 -12.68 20.72
CA ASN A 436 -9.60 -12.22 19.41
C ASN A 436 -10.34 -12.93 18.27
N VAL A 437 -9.86 -12.78 17.03
CA VAL A 437 -10.52 -13.42 15.87
C VAL A 437 -10.57 -14.95 15.99
N HIS A 438 -9.63 -15.58 16.70
CA HIS A 438 -9.62 -17.04 16.85
C HIS A 438 -10.69 -17.52 17.84
N SER A 439 -11.04 -16.72 18.87
CA SER A 439 -12.20 -17.04 19.71
C SER A 439 -13.50 -16.80 18.94
N TRP A 440 -13.59 -15.71 18.19
CA TRP A 440 -14.73 -15.44 17.30
C TRP A 440 -14.98 -16.59 16.32
N MET A 441 -13.94 -17.12 15.68
CA MET A 441 -14.02 -18.26 14.76
C MET A 441 -14.41 -19.58 15.42
N LYS A 442 -14.39 -19.65 16.77
CA LYS A 442 -14.95 -20.73 17.56
C LYS A 442 -16.38 -20.44 18.03
N GLY A 443 -16.93 -19.29 17.66
CA GLY A 443 -18.29 -18.88 18.01
C GLY A 443 -18.41 -18.06 19.28
N ASP A 444 -17.32 -17.52 19.82
CA ASP A 444 -17.33 -16.50 20.89
C ASP A 444 -17.60 -15.12 20.24
N LEU A 445 -18.86 -14.88 19.90
CA LEU A 445 -19.35 -13.71 19.18
C LEU A 445 -19.42 -12.46 20.07
N ASN A 446 -19.48 -12.62 21.39
CA ASN A 446 -19.47 -11.51 22.34
C ASN A 446 -18.06 -11.19 22.89
N LEU A 447 -17.07 -12.02 22.59
CA LEU A 447 -15.67 -11.90 22.99
C LEU A 447 -15.49 -11.88 24.51
N ASP A 448 -16.27 -12.70 25.23
CA ASP A 448 -16.13 -12.90 26.68
C ASP A 448 -15.23 -14.09 27.04
N GLY A 449 -14.74 -14.80 26.02
CA GLY A 449 -13.85 -15.94 26.15
C GLY A 449 -14.57 -17.27 26.32
N ASN A 450 -15.91 -17.32 26.29
CA ASN A 450 -16.69 -18.56 26.34
C ASN A 450 -17.66 -18.62 25.16
N VAL A 451 -17.91 -19.81 24.64
CA VAL A 451 -18.95 -20.04 23.62
C VAL A 451 -20.21 -20.53 24.32
N ASP A 452 -21.15 -19.63 24.58
CA ASP A 452 -22.32 -19.90 25.40
C ASP A 452 -23.64 -19.29 24.88
N LEU A 453 -24.64 -19.18 25.77
CA LEU A 453 -25.96 -18.67 25.43
C LEU A 453 -25.92 -17.22 24.93
N GLY A 454 -24.99 -16.40 25.41
CA GLY A 454 -24.76 -15.05 24.92
C GLY A 454 -24.46 -15.05 23.42
N ASP A 455 -23.55 -15.92 22.98
CA ASP A 455 -23.17 -16.04 21.57
C ASP A 455 -24.29 -16.59 20.72
N PHE A 456 -25.02 -17.59 21.22
CA PHE A 456 -26.17 -18.10 20.49
C PHE A 456 -27.23 -17.01 20.25
N VAL A 457 -27.44 -16.10 21.21
CA VAL A 457 -28.38 -14.98 21.02
C VAL A 457 -27.91 -14.08 19.88
N LEU A 458 -26.62 -13.75 19.81
CA LEU A 458 -26.03 -12.96 18.73
C LEU A 458 -26.11 -13.67 17.37
N MET A 459 -25.77 -14.96 17.32
CA MET A 459 -25.90 -15.79 16.12
C MET A 459 -27.35 -15.86 15.62
N ARG A 460 -28.30 -16.06 16.54
CA ARG A 460 -29.72 -16.12 16.20
C ARG A 460 -30.21 -14.79 15.64
N GLU A 461 -29.77 -13.67 16.21
CA GLU A 461 -30.08 -12.34 15.69
C GLU A 461 -29.51 -12.15 14.27
N ALA A 462 -28.25 -12.54 14.06
CA ALA A 462 -27.59 -12.50 12.77
C ALA A 462 -28.31 -13.32 11.69
N LEU A 463 -28.86 -14.48 12.05
CA LEU A 463 -29.67 -15.35 11.19
C LEU A 463 -31.14 -14.90 11.05
N GLY A 464 -31.48 -13.69 11.49
CA GLY A 464 -32.82 -13.12 11.40
C GLY A 464 -33.87 -13.83 12.26
N GLY A 465 -33.43 -14.49 13.35
CA GLY A 465 -34.31 -15.21 14.27
C GLY A 465 -34.86 -16.54 13.73
N SER A 466 -34.34 -17.03 12.60
CA SER A 466 -34.82 -18.24 11.91
C SER A 466 -34.68 -19.53 12.73
N ILE A 467 -33.76 -19.55 13.71
CA ILE A 467 -33.54 -20.69 14.61
C ILE A 467 -34.28 -20.44 15.93
N SER A 468 -35.13 -21.40 16.33
CA SER A 468 -35.79 -21.34 17.63
C SER A 468 -34.84 -21.81 18.75
N SER A 469 -34.96 -21.24 19.94
CA SER A 469 -34.19 -21.68 21.12
C SER A 469 -34.43 -23.15 21.46
N SER A 470 -35.63 -23.69 21.16
CA SER A 470 -35.92 -25.12 21.38
C SER A 470 -35.18 -26.02 20.39
N ALA A 471 -35.07 -25.61 19.12
CA ALA A 471 -34.33 -26.37 18.12
C ALA A 471 -32.83 -26.34 18.40
N PHE A 472 -32.30 -25.19 18.84
CA PHE A 472 -30.92 -25.10 19.30
C PHE A 472 -30.65 -25.96 20.55
N ALA A 473 -31.53 -25.93 21.55
CA ALA A 473 -31.40 -26.78 22.73
C ALA A 473 -31.34 -28.29 22.38
N GLN A 474 -32.11 -28.72 21.36
CA GLN A 474 -32.04 -30.08 20.85
C GLN A 474 -30.69 -30.41 20.21
N LEU A 475 -30.08 -29.45 19.49
CA LEU A 475 -28.74 -29.62 18.91
C LEU A 475 -27.66 -29.75 20.01
N VAL A 476 -27.57 -28.78 20.91
CA VAL A 476 -26.49 -28.78 21.90
C VAL A 476 -26.65 -29.87 22.96
N SER A 477 -27.88 -30.33 23.25
CA SER A 477 -28.08 -31.49 24.12
C SER A 477 -27.58 -32.80 23.51
N ALA A 478 -27.47 -32.89 22.18
CA ALA A 478 -26.84 -34.01 21.50
C ALA A 478 -25.29 -33.96 21.58
N VAL A 479 -24.71 -32.76 21.70
CA VAL A 479 -23.25 -32.53 21.80
C VAL A 479 -22.75 -32.61 23.26
N ALA A 480 -23.54 -32.15 24.22
CA ALA A 480 -23.10 -31.88 25.60
C ALA A 480 -23.10 -33.07 26.58
N ILE A 481 -23.32 -34.30 26.13
CA ILE A 481 -23.36 -35.46 27.02
C ILE A 481 -22.24 -36.44 26.66
N PRO A 482 -21.15 -36.52 27.44
CA PRO A 482 -20.27 -37.68 27.41
C PRO A 482 -21.16 -38.89 27.60
N GLU A 483 -21.27 -39.74 26.59
CA GLU A 483 -22.17 -40.88 26.65
C GLU A 483 -21.94 -41.62 27.99
N PRO A 484 -23.00 -42.13 28.65
CA PRO A 484 -22.84 -42.90 29.89
C PRO A 484 -21.81 -44.04 29.77
N SER A 485 -21.61 -44.54 28.55
CA SER A 485 -20.58 -45.49 28.15
C SER A 485 -19.15 -44.95 28.35
N ALA A 486 -18.86 -43.69 28.04
CA ALA A 486 -17.56 -43.04 28.23
C ALA A 486 -17.23 -42.85 29.72
N LEU A 487 -18.22 -42.45 30.54
CA LEU A 487 -18.08 -42.41 31.99
C LEU A 487 -17.88 -43.82 32.58
N ALA A 488 -18.59 -44.83 32.07
CA ALA A 488 -18.40 -46.21 32.47
C ALA A 488 -17.02 -46.76 32.05
N LEU A 489 -16.49 -46.36 30.90
CA LEU A 489 -15.16 -46.74 30.42
C LEU A 489 -14.05 -46.06 31.24
N ALA A 490 -14.20 -44.77 31.56
CA ALA A 490 -13.30 -44.05 32.46
C ALA A 490 -13.32 -44.64 33.88
N ALA A 491 -14.51 -44.95 34.41
CA ALA A 491 -14.63 -45.61 35.70
C ALA A 491 -13.99 -47.00 35.71
N SER A 492 -14.20 -47.80 34.66
CA SER A 492 -13.62 -49.14 34.55
C SER A 492 -12.10 -49.12 34.36
N THR A 493 -11.55 -48.17 33.60
CA THR A 493 -10.09 -47.97 33.48
C THR A 493 -9.45 -47.54 34.79
N VAL A 494 -10.09 -46.63 35.55
CA VAL A 494 -9.66 -46.27 36.92
C VAL A 494 -9.69 -47.50 37.84
N LEU A 495 -10.75 -48.30 37.80
CA LEU A 495 -10.86 -49.53 38.60
C LEU A 495 -9.79 -50.57 38.23
N VAL A 496 -9.46 -50.74 36.95
CA VAL A 496 -8.40 -51.65 36.48
C VAL A 496 -7.01 -51.14 36.90
N ALA A 497 -6.75 -49.83 36.79
CA ALA A 497 -5.50 -49.22 37.23
C ALA A 497 -5.32 -49.36 38.75
N MET A 498 -6.38 -49.12 39.54
CA MET A 498 -6.38 -49.32 40.99
C MET A 498 -6.16 -50.79 41.37
N ARG A 499 -6.70 -51.74 40.59
CA ARG A 499 -6.51 -53.18 40.83
C ARG A 499 -5.08 -53.63 40.50
N ARG A 500 -4.44 -53.06 39.49
CA ARG A 500 -3.02 -53.32 39.16
C ARG A 500 -2.06 -52.77 40.22
N ARG A 501 -2.40 -51.67 40.91
CA ARG A 501 -1.54 -51.08 41.95
C ARG A 501 -1.56 -51.84 43.29
N ARG A 502 -2.48 -52.79 43.47
CA ARG A 502 -2.64 -53.61 44.69
C ARG A 502 -2.07 -55.03 44.55
N ARG A 503 -1.52 -55.37 43.39
CA ARG A 503 -0.69 -56.57 43.19
C ARG A 503 0.76 -56.11 43.06
#